data_AF-T0RF60-F1
#
_entry.id   AF-T0RF60-F1
#
_cell.length_a   1.000
_cell.length_b   1.000
_cell.length_c   1.000
_cell.angle_alpha   90.00
_cell.angle_beta   90.00
_cell.angle_gamma   90.00
#
_symmetry.space_group_name_H-M   'P 1'
#
loop_
_entity.id
_entity.type
_entity.pdbx_description
1 polymer ?
#
loop_
_entity_poly.entity_id
_entity_poly.type
_entity_poly.pdbx_seq_one_letter_code
_entity_poly.pdbx_strand_id
1 'polypeptide(L)'
;MRKVAPTSSCYRVHRHGLAWFLSIASLFNVSSMPLTAYLSEYLPWVGRLSAAESYANYTTFSTAMLAVNQQLYSSATLPRGVVYLVDDLNDAQVARALLPLAQPPMDANMCFRTHLLGLPGLIYYTGAHVDLLCSVLQLPNTSSIGKWANLGSCFHAQLITFTLGRSCLWVVPGDAIHNTTNDSSDHVTVYFAYWESRYESWVWFKFVYRICATLFVWNRLWRLYYRHVFELEARLQISGHRQTMPEGAWSYQLVVGDPTTIILMDPWVASLYFLDIWLSVTNLAIAIMQVTQNGNAKLMLLSMSYLARTVWFAYWGLCLVSFGLKRWQKEHIFGEVDPTLVAIAVTIYGPVLTWMNGHVEIFTRIYRWTFYCLLPAERRSQEIESALGCVIYAGLITCIPLLYGLIAPHVPQFQRHSTVEYSSFHFNNVKTRVAFGLARALYHEPRLQSRGGNLHRAFAAIPRLKQCPTISLRSTDCFVLCYCDGHLHEKLRLSLLDSLDRTHTEIPRAATSSEFVVNVLAKPDGTLL
;
A
#
# COMPACT_ATOMS: atom_id res chain seq x y z
N MET A 1 -54.61 -21.67 36.04
CA MET A 1 -53.75 -21.10 34.99
C MET A 1 -53.09 -19.84 35.52
N ARG A 2 -51.85 -19.95 36.04
CA ARG A 2 -51.04 -18.77 36.41
C ARG A 2 -50.41 -18.24 35.12
N LYS A 3 -50.86 -17.06 34.66
CA LYS A 3 -50.07 -16.21 33.78
C LYS A 3 -48.84 -15.77 34.56
N VAL A 4 -47.72 -16.46 34.34
CA VAL A 4 -46.41 -15.92 34.69
C VAL A 4 -46.14 -14.84 33.67
N ALA A 5 -46.22 -13.57 34.10
CA ALA A 5 -45.69 -12.47 33.31
C ALA A 5 -44.19 -12.74 33.11
N PRO A 6 -43.64 -12.67 31.88
CA PRO A 6 -42.20 -12.75 31.71
C PRO A 6 -41.62 -11.47 32.32
N THR A 7 -40.96 -11.61 33.46
CA THR A 7 -39.97 -10.65 33.92
C THR A 7 -39.02 -10.43 32.75
N SER A 8 -38.84 -9.18 32.33
CA SER A 8 -37.94 -8.80 31.24
C SER A 8 -36.49 -9.10 31.62
N SER A 9 -36.09 -10.36 31.57
CA SER A 9 -34.71 -10.77 31.76
C SER A 9 -33.97 -10.45 30.47
N CYS A 10 -33.17 -9.39 30.51
CA CYS A 10 -32.21 -9.08 29.46
C CYS A 10 -31.29 -10.31 29.25
N TYR A 11 -31.13 -10.77 28.01
CA TYR A 11 -30.25 -11.90 27.72
C TYR A 11 -28.79 -11.49 27.88
N ARG A 12 -27.98 -12.41 28.40
CA ARG A 12 -26.55 -12.15 28.62
C ARG A 12 -25.78 -12.25 27.31
N VAL A 13 -25.17 -11.16 26.85
CA VAL A 13 -24.31 -11.12 25.67
C VAL A 13 -22.87 -10.82 26.08
N HIS A 14 -21.91 -11.63 25.62
CA HIS A 14 -20.48 -11.42 25.83
C HIS A 14 -19.77 -11.20 24.50
N ARG A 15 -18.81 -10.27 24.47
CA ARG A 15 -17.93 -10.10 23.31
C ARG A 15 -16.74 -11.04 23.41
N HIS A 16 -16.37 -11.67 22.31
CA HIS A 16 -15.16 -12.48 22.27
C HIS A 16 -13.91 -11.59 22.28
N GLY A 17 -13.15 -11.60 23.38
CA GLY A 17 -12.06 -10.65 23.63
C GLY A 17 -11.02 -10.56 22.51
N LEU A 18 -10.52 -11.70 22.03
CA LEU A 18 -9.52 -11.73 20.94
C LEU A 18 -10.08 -11.16 19.63
N ALA A 19 -11.34 -11.47 19.30
CA ALA A 19 -11.95 -11.00 18.04
C ALA A 19 -12.19 -9.50 18.09
N TRP A 20 -12.66 -9.00 19.23
CA TRP A 20 -12.79 -7.57 19.50
C TRP A 20 -11.44 -6.85 19.41
N PHE A 21 -10.41 -7.38 20.07
CA PHE A 21 -9.05 -6.84 20.01
C PHE A 21 -8.54 -6.75 18.57
N LEU A 22 -8.67 -7.83 17.79
CA LEU A 22 -8.24 -7.85 16.39
C LEU A 22 -9.02 -6.86 15.52
N SER A 23 -10.33 -6.71 15.72
CA SER A 23 -11.16 -5.71 15.04
C SER A 23 -10.67 -4.29 15.33
N ILE A 24 -10.42 -3.97 16.61
CA ILE A 24 -9.94 -2.65 17.05
C ILE A 24 -8.51 -2.40 16.56
N ALA A 25 -7.63 -3.38 16.64
CA ALA A 25 -6.28 -3.30 16.09
C ALA A 25 -6.31 -3.03 14.58
N SER A 26 -7.24 -3.66 13.85
CA SER A 26 -7.40 -3.40 12.42
C SER A 26 -7.93 -2.00 12.12
N LEU A 27 -8.85 -1.47 12.95
CA LEU A 27 -9.27 -0.07 12.86
C LEU A 27 -8.07 0.88 12.99
N PHE A 28 -7.23 0.68 14.00
CA PHE A 28 -6.06 1.54 14.21
C PHE A 28 -5.04 1.38 13.09
N ASN A 29 -4.82 0.16 12.62
CA ASN A 29 -3.91 -0.10 11.50
C ASN A 29 -4.35 0.64 10.24
N VAL A 30 -5.61 0.50 9.82
CA VAL A 30 -6.11 1.12 8.57
C VAL A 30 -6.21 2.63 8.69
N SER A 31 -6.64 3.16 9.84
CA SER A 31 -6.82 4.60 10.02
C SER A 31 -5.50 5.35 10.22
N SER A 32 -4.48 4.71 10.77
CA SER A 32 -3.17 5.33 10.95
C SER A 32 -2.29 5.31 9.70
N MET A 33 -2.69 4.61 8.62
CA MET A 33 -1.88 4.51 7.38
C MET A 33 -1.34 5.86 6.86
N PRO A 34 -2.12 6.95 6.77
CA PRO A 34 -1.58 8.24 6.34
C PRO A 34 -0.55 8.82 7.31
N LEU A 35 -0.71 8.55 8.61
CA LEU A 35 0.20 9.02 9.65
C LEU A 35 1.48 8.19 9.72
N THR A 36 1.45 6.91 9.30
CA THR A 36 2.67 6.07 9.22
C THR A 36 3.71 6.64 8.25
N ALA A 37 3.29 7.53 7.34
CA ALA A 37 4.19 8.32 6.51
C ALA A 37 5.27 9.04 7.33
N TYR A 38 4.93 9.55 8.51
CA TYR A 38 5.84 10.27 9.40
C TYR A 38 6.88 9.38 10.11
N LEU A 39 6.87 8.07 9.86
CA LEU A 39 7.99 7.21 10.23
C LEU A 39 9.23 7.46 9.35
N SER A 40 9.03 7.99 8.14
CA SER A 40 10.10 8.36 7.20
C SER A 40 10.06 9.83 6.80
N GLU A 41 8.90 10.48 6.92
CA GLU A 41 8.72 11.92 6.70
C GLU A 41 8.86 12.71 7.99
N TYR A 42 9.41 13.92 7.89
CA TYR A 42 9.39 14.88 8.99
C TYR A 42 7.98 15.44 9.25
N LEU A 43 7.70 15.67 10.54
CA LEU A 43 6.53 16.44 10.97
C LEU A 43 6.66 17.92 10.54
N PRO A 44 5.56 18.68 10.43
CA PRO A 44 5.60 20.07 9.94
C PRO A 44 6.54 21.00 10.72
N TRP A 45 6.71 20.76 12.02
CA TRP A 45 7.55 21.55 12.93
C TRP A 45 8.97 20.97 13.11
N VAL A 46 9.33 19.92 12.36
CA VAL A 46 10.65 19.27 12.46
C VAL A 46 11.35 19.32 11.11
N GLY A 47 12.66 19.51 11.11
CA GLY A 47 13.49 19.48 9.90
C GLY A 47 13.51 20.81 9.14
N ARG A 48 14.40 20.89 8.16
CA ARG A 48 14.73 22.14 7.46
C ARG A 48 13.74 22.43 6.34
N LEU A 49 13.24 23.66 6.29
CA LEU A 49 12.43 24.16 5.17
C LEU A 49 13.34 24.65 4.03
N SER A 50 12.90 24.44 2.80
CA SER A 50 13.60 24.91 1.61
C SER A 50 13.44 26.42 1.43
N ALA A 51 14.56 27.09 1.21
CA ALA A 51 14.56 28.49 0.77
C ALA A 51 14.05 28.60 -0.67
N ALA A 52 13.43 29.75 -0.98
CA ALA A 52 13.05 30.10 -2.33
C ALA A 52 14.28 30.11 -3.25
N GLU A 53 14.12 29.63 -4.48
CA GLU A 53 15.22 29.54 -5.42
C GLU A 53 15.63 30.93 -5.92
N SER A 54 16.90 31.27 -5.76
CA SER A 54 17.44 32.60 -6.07
C SER A 54 18.30 32.63 -7.33
N TYR A 55 18.43 31.50 -8.05
CA TYR A 55 19.34 31.41 -9.20
C TYR A 55 18.68 31.94 -10.47
N ALA A 56 19.40 32.81 -11.19
CA ALA A 56 18.89 33.44 -12.41
C ALA A 56 18.85 32.51 -13.63
N ASN A 57 19.71 31.49 -13.68
CA ASN A 57 19.76 30.51 -14.77
C ASN A 57 20.31 29.15 -14.29
N TYR A 58 20.11 28.11 -15.12
CA TYR A 58 20.54 26.74 -14.83
C TYR A 58 22.06 26.63 -14.60
N THR A 59 22.89 27.30 -15.39
CA THR A 59 24.35 27.20 -15.25
C THR A 59 24.82 27.71 -13.88
N THR A 60 24.25 28.82 -13.41
CA THR A 60 24.57 29.37 -12.08
C THR A 60 24.07 28.44 -10.98
N PHE A 61 22.87 27.88 -11.13
CA PHE A 61 22.35 26.86 -10.22
C PHE A 61 23.27 25.64 -10.14
N SER A 62 23.61 25.04 -11.30
CA SER A 62 24.35 23.79 -11.38
C SER A 62 25.76 23.95 -10.79
N THR A 63 26.44 25.05 -11.12
CA THR A 63 27.79 25.34 -10.60
C THR A 63 27.80 25.64 -9.11
N ALA A 64 26.89 26.50 -8.62
CA ALA A 64 26.83 26.86 -7.20
C ALA A 64 26.40 25.66 -6.34
N MET A 65 25.38 24.92 -6.76
CA MET A 65 24.88 23.77 -6.01
C MET A 65 25.89 22.62 -6.00
N LEU A 66 26.62 22.40 -7.10
CA LEU A 66 27.71 21.43 -7.16
C LEU A 66 28.83 21.79 -6.17
N ALA A 67 29.25 23.05 -6.14
CA ALA A 67 30.29 23.51 -5.21
C ALA A 67 29.88 23.32 -3.74
N VAL A 68 28.63 23.63 -3.40
CA VAL A 68 28.08 23.40 -2.05
C VAL A 68 28.09 21.90 -1.70
N ASN A 69 27.65 21.04 -2.61
CA ASN A 69 27.63 19.60 -2.37
C ASN A 69 29.04 19.02 -2.20
N GLN A 70 30.00 19.43 -3.02
CA GLN A 70 31.39 18.99 -2.90
C GLN A 70 32.04 19.45 -1.58
N GLN A 71 31.67 20.63 -1.09
CA GLN A 71 32.14 21.14 0.19
C GLN A 71 31.55 20.35 1.37
N LEU A 72 30.24 20.07 1.33
CA LEU A 72 29.55 19.36 2.40
C LEU A 72 29.87 17.86 2.41
N TYR A 73 30.00 17.25 1.23
CA TYR A 73 30.10 15.81 1.06
C TYR A 73 31.42 15.45 0.35
N SER A 74 32.43 15.15 1.16
CA SER A 74 33.77 14.79 0.72
C SER A 74 34.29 13.55 1.47
N SER A 75 35.46 13.03 1.09
CA SER A 75 36.14 11.98 1.86
C SER A 75 36.53 12.40 3.28
N ALA A 76 36.63 13.72 3.53
CA ALA A 76 36.97 14.28 4.83
C ALA A 76 35.74 14.43 5.74
N THR A 77 34.56 14.71 5.18
CA THR A 77 33.33 14.93 5.95
C THR A 77 32.48 13.68 6.12
N LEU A 78 32.51 12.76 5.16
CA LEU A 78 31.74 11.52 5.22
C LEU A 78 32.49 10.40 5.95
N PRO A 79 31.80 9.56 6.75
CA PRO A 79 32.43 8.44 7.43
C PRO A 79 33.05 7.42 6.46
N ARG A 80 34.15 6.79 6.88
CA ARG A 80 34.82 5.74 6.08
C ARG A 80 33.94 4.49 5.96
N GLY A 81 33.92 3.89 4.77
CA GLY A 81 33.18 2.66 4.47
C GLY A 81 31.66 2.84 4.26
N VAL A 82 31.14 4.07 4.35
CA VAL A 82 29.69 4.32 4.24
C VAL A 82 29.29 4.64 2.79
N VAL A 83 28.63 3.71 2.11
CA VAL A 83 28.17 3.93 0.73
C VAL A 83 26.90 4.79 0.62
N TYR A 84 26.14 4.94 1.71
CA TYR A 84 24.91 5.71 1.74
C TYR A 84 24.72 6.42 3.09
N LEU A 85 24.43 7.71 3.06
CA LEU A 85 24.20 8.57 4.21
C LEU A 85 22.89 9.34 4.05
N VAL A 86 22.12 9.40 5.14
CA VAL A 86 21.02 10.35 5.30
C VAL A 86 21.54 11.52 6.12
N ASP A 87 21.55 12.72 5.55
CA ASP A 87 21.92 13.95 6.24
C ASP A 87 20.66 14.66 6.74
N ASP A 88 20.31 14.42 8.00
CA ASP A 88 19.13 15.00 8.65
C ASP A 88 19.23 16.53 8.82
N LEU A 89 20.44 17.10 8.87
CA LEU A 89 20.65 18.55 9.04
C LEU A 89 20.31 19.32 7.77
N ASN A 90 20.66 18.76 6.62
CA ASN A 90 20.44 19.38 5.31
C ASN A 90 19.24 18.79 4.55
N ASP A 91 18.59 17.77 5.11
CA ASP A 91 17.50 17.02 4.48
C ASP A 91 17.91 16.47 3.10
N ALA A 92 19.06 15.80 3.10
CA ALA A 92 19.72 15.32 1.89
C ALA A 92 20.07 13.82 1.99
N GLN A 93 20.02 13.15 0.85
CA GLN A 93 20.37 11.75 0.69
C GLN A 93 21.64 11.67 -0.15
N VAL A 94 22.71 11.09 0.39
CA VAL A 94 24.01 11.05 -0.27
C VAL A 94 24.45 9.61 -0.46
N ALA A 95 24.73 9.24 -1.70
CA ALA A 95 25.21 7.92 -2.08
C ALA A 95 26.57 8.01 -2.75
N ARG A 96 27.39 6.98 -2.52
CA ARG A 96 28.72 6.81 -3.11
C ARG A 96 28.83 5.44 -3.76
N ALA A 97 29.46 5.39 -4.92
CA ALA A 97 29.78 4.15 -5.61
C ALA A 97 31.18 4.19 -6.19
N LEU A 98 31.87 3.06 -6.16
CA LEU A 98 33.19 2.92 -6.75
C LEU A 98 33.06 2.37 -8.17
N LEU A 99 33.78 2.98 -9.11
CA LEU A 99 33.83 2.56 -10.50
C LEU A 99 35.28 2.32 -10.94
N PRO A 100 35.56 1.25 -11.71
CA PRO A 100 36.90 0.99 -12.24
C PRO A 100 37.19 1.88 -13.46
N LEU A 101 38.40 2.42 -13.54
CA LEU A 101 38.93 3.13 -14.70
C LEU A 101 39.57 2.16 -15.70
N ALA A 102 40.22 2.70 -16.74
CA ALA A 102 40.92 1.97 -17.79
C ALA A 102 40.06 0.91 -18.51
N GLN A 103 38.75 1.17 -18.61
CA GLN A 103 37.85 0.30 -19.35
C GLN A 103 38.11 0.43 -20.86
N PRO A 104 37.96 -0.66 -21.64
CA PRO A 104 38.18 -0.62 -23.09
C PRO A 104 37.22 0.39 -23.76
N PRO A 105 37.58 0.95 -24.92
CA PRO A 105 36.68 1.82 -25.68
C PRO A 105 35.34 1.13 -25.90
N MET A 106 34.28 1.77 -25.42
CA MET A 106 32.93 1.23 -25.46
C MET A 106 31.93 2.33 -25.81
N ASP A 107 30.83 1.94 -26.44
CA ASP A 107 29.73 2.85 -26.68
C ASP A 107 28.93 3.10 -25.38
N ALA A 108 28.10 4.14 -25.39
CA ALA A 108 27.29 4.49 -24.23
C ALA A 108 26.32 3.36 -23.82
N ASN A 109 25.88 2.52 -24.76
CA ASN A 109 24.97 1.42 -24.47
C ASN A 109 25.66 0.26 -23.75
N MET A 110 26.84 -0.15 -24.21
CA MET A 110 27.64 -1.17 -23.56
C MET A 110 28.08 -0.71 -22.18
N CYS A 111 28.55 0.54 -22.05
CA CYS A 111 28.87 1.15 -20.76
C CYS A 111 27.68 1.11 -19.79
N PHE A 112 26.51 1.55 -20.24
CA PHE A 112 25.30 1.56 -19.41
C PHE A 112 24.97 0.17 -18.88
N ARG A 113 24.99 -0.84 -19.75
CA ARG A 113 24.65 -2.23 -19.40
C ARG A 113 25.66 -2.89 -18.48
N THR A 114 26.96 -2.60 -18.65
CA THR A 114 28.03 -3.33 -17.96
C THR A 114 28.49 -2.67 -16.67
N HIS A 115 28.46 -1.34 -16.59
CA HIS A 115 29.07 -0.60 -15.47
C HIS A 115 28.10 0.29 -14.69
N LEU A 116 26.97 0.69 -15.29
CA LEU A 116 26.07 1.65 -14.62
C LEU A 116 24.91 1.00 -13.87
N LEU A 117 24.49 -0.22 -14.22
CA LEU A 117 23.42 -0.92 -13.51
C LEU A 117 23.77 -1.14 -12.04
N GLY A 118 22.79 -0.93 -11.15
CA GLY A 118 22.98 -1.02 -9.70
C GLY A 118 23.59 0.24 -9.06
N LEU A 119 24.00 1.25 -9.85
CA LEU A 119 24.44 2.53 -9.28
C LEU A 119 23.30 3.22 -8.51
N PRO A 120 23.62 3.86 -7.37
CA PRO A 120 22.62 4.53 -6.56
C PRO A 120 21.98 5.69 -7.32
N GLY A 121 20.65 5.70 -7.40
CA GLY A 121 19.90 6.74 -8.08
C GLY A 121 19.97 6.69 -9.61
N LEU A 122 20.50 5.62 -10.22
CA LEU A 122 20.66 5.48 -11.68
C LEU A 122 19.39 5.80 -12.48
N ILE A 123 18.22 5.43 -11.96
CA ILE A 123 16.93 5.70 -12.60
C ILE A 123 16.67 7.21 -12.80
N TYR A 124 17.31 8.07 -12.01
CA TYR A 124 17.18 9.52 -12.07
C TYR A 124 18.28 10.19 -12.91
N TYR A 125 19.29 9.45 -13.38
CA TYR A 125 20.43 10.03 -14.08
C TYR A 125 20.03 10.56 -15.46
N THR A 126 20.26 11.85 -15.68
CA THR A 126 20.15 12.49 -17.01
C THR A 126 21.10 11.88 -18.04
N GLY A 127 20.82 12.13 -19.32
CA GLY A 127 21.72 11.69 -20.41
C GLY A 127 23.15 12.18 -20.20
N ALA A 128 23.31 13.45 -19.83
CA ALA A 128 24.61 14.07 -19.57
C ALA A 128 25.40 13.36 -18.45
N HIS A 129 24.74 12.87 -17.40
CA HIS A 129 25.43 12.11 -16.34
C HIS A 129 25.91 10.75 -16.84
N VAL A 130 25.10 10.06 -17.66
CA VAL A 130 25.51 8.78 -18.24
C VAL A 130 26.69 8.97 -19.18
N ASP A 131 26.63 9.98 -20.05
CA ASP A 131 27.73 10.30 -20.99
C ASP A 131 29.00 10.67 -20.22
N LEU A 132 28.88 11.47 -19.17
CA LEU A 132 29.98 11.81 -18.27
C LEU A 132 30.62 10.55 -17.67
N LEU A 133 29.84 9.68 -17.03
CA LEU A 133 30.37 8.47 -16.40
C LEU A 133 31.03 7.54 -17.43
N CYS A 134 30.40 7.35 -18.59
CA CYS A 134 30.97 6.51 -19.65
C CYS A 134 32.28 7.08 -20.22
N SER A 135 32.42 8.40 -20.30
CA SER A 135 33.68 9.03 -20.71
C SER A 135 34.79 8.88 -19.66
N VAL A 136 34.43 8.96 -18.38
CA VAL A 136 35.38 8.83 -17.27
C VAL A 136 35.92 7.41 -17.15
N LEU A 137 35.06 6.39 -17.31
CA LEU A 137 35.46 4.97 -17.23
C LEU A 137 36.57 4.59 -18.23
N GLN A 138 36.65 5.28 -19.37
CA GLN A 138 37.64 5.03 -20.43
C GLN A 138 38.99 5.72 -20.18
N LEU A 139 39.12 6.54 -19.14
CA LEU A 139 40.37 7.19 -18.81
C LEU A 139 41.39 6.19 -18.26
N PRO A 140 42.68 6.30 -18.63
CA PRO A 140 43.68 5.33 -18.24
C PRO A 140 43.99 5.38 -16.74
N ASN A 141 43.89 6.57 -16.13
CA ASN A 141 44.11 6.78 -14.70
C ASN A 141 43.52 8.12 -14.24
N THR A 142 43.54 8.36 -12.92
CA THR A 142 43.04 9.60 -12.31
C THR A 142 43.85 10.85 -12.68
N SER A 143 45.11 10.70 -13.11
CA SER A 143 45.98 11.82 -13.50
C SER A 143 45.60 12.46 -14.84
N SER A 144 44.74 11.82 -15.64
CA SER A 144 44.34 12.29 -16.97
C SER A 144 43.44 13.53 -16.95
N ILE A 145 42.87 13.87 -15.79
CA ILE A 145 42.01 15.04 -15.60
C ILE A 145 42.71 16.04 -14.69
N GLY A 146 42.93 17.25 -15.20
CA GLY A 146 43.55 18.34 -14.42
C GLY A 146 42.63 19.03 -13.42
N LYS A 147 41.30 18.96 -13.56
CA LYS A 147 40.32 19.65 -12.69
C LYS A 147 39.10 18.79 -12.38
N TRP A 148 39.23 17.89 -11.40
CA TRP A 148 38.14 17.05 -10.92
C TRP A 148 36.98 17.82 -10.28
N ALA A 149 37.25 19.00 -9.69
CA ALA A 149 36.22 19.84 -9.07
C ALA A 149 35.08 20.24 -10.02
N ASN A 150 35.32 20.29 -11.33
CA ASN A 150 34.32 20.69 -12.31
C ASN A 150 33.61 19.49 -12.98
N LEU A 151 33.92 18.25 -12.60
CA LEU A 151 33.32 17.06 -13.19
C LEU A 151 32.07 16.65 -12.44
N GLY A 152 30.96 17.22 -12.87
CA GLY A 152 29.64 16.91 -12.37
C GLY A 152 28.61 17.93 -12.83
N SER A 153 27.35 17.65 -12.51
CA SER A 153 26.27 18.60 -12.72
C SER A 153 25.12 18.31 -11.76
N CYS A 154 24.26 19.31 -11.59
CA CYS A 154 23.02 19.20 -10.85
C CYS A 154 21.81 19.43 -11.74
N PHE A 155 20.68 18.80 -11.41
CA PHE A 155 19.42 18.89 -12.13
C PHE A 155 18.24 19.00 -11.16
N HIS A 156 17.11 19.52 -11.66
CA HIS A 156 15.86 19.61 -10.91
C HIS A 156 14.99 18.38 -11.13
N ALA A 157 14.41 17.87 -10.04
CA ALA A 157 13.34 16.88 -10.11
C ALA A 157 12.00 17.60 -10.06
N GLN A 158 11.19 17.45 -11.11
CA GLN A 158 9.87 18.07 -11.24
C GLN A 158 8.76 17.02 -11.20
N LEU A 159 7.59 17.47 -10.76
CA LEU A 159 6.30 16.82 -10.94
C LEU A 159 5.34 17.84 -11.54
N ILE A 160 5.16 17.78 -12.85
CA ILE A 160 4.38 18.70 -13.67
C ILE A 160 4.94 20.13 -13.60
N THR A 161 4.56 20.89 -12.58
CA THR A 161 5.02 22.27 -12.33
C THR A 161 5.67 22.43 -10.96
N PHE A 162 5.65 21.38 -10.14
CA PHE A 162 6.11 21.43 -8.77
C PHE A 162 7.51 20.82 -8.65
N THR A 163 8.45 21.58 -8.09
CA THR A 163 9.82 21.11 -7.88
C THR A 163 9.89 20.22 -6.65
N LEU A 164 10.09 18.92 -6.89
CA LEU A 164 10.23 17.88 -5.89
C LEU A 164 11.55 17.97 -5.12
N GLY A 165 12.62 18.35 -5.80
CA GLY A 165 13.95 18.39 -5.20
C GLY A 165 15.04 18.68 -6.21
N ARG A 166 16.28 18.64 -5.75
CA ARG A 166 17.48 18.92 -6.54
C ARG A 166 18.44 17.75 -6.39
N SER A 167 19.00 17.28 -7.49
CA SER A 167 19.98 16.19 -7.47
C SER A 167 21.29 16.65 -8.07
N CYS A 168 22.41 16.20 -7.53
CA CYS A 168 23.75 16.45 -8.06
C CYS A 168 24.50 15.14 -8.21
N LEU A 169 25.23 15.00 -9.31
CA LEU A 169 26.17 13.91 -9.51
C LEU A 169 27.54 14.47 -9.83
N TRP A 170 28.57 13.97 -9.16
CA TRP A 170 29.95 14.34 -9.42
C TRP A 170 30.90 13.19 -9.13
N VAL A 171 32.14 13.37 -9.57
CA VAL A 171 33.13 12.31 -9.57
C VAL A 171 34.43 12.81 -8.94
N VAL A 172 35.03 11.98 -8.09
CA VAL A 172 36.26 12.27 -7.33
C VAL A 172 37.30 11.19 -7.60
N PRO A 173 38.59 11.54 -7.78
CA PRO A 173 39.63 10.56 -8.06
C PRO A 173 39.83 9.61 -6.88
N GLY A 174 40.04 8.33 -7.20
CA GLY A 174 40.36 7.29 -6.23
C GLY A 174 39.18 6.74 -5.46
N ASP A 175 39.49 5.93 -4.45
CA ASP A 175 38.53 5.36 -3.52
C ASP A 175 38.34 6.29 -2.31
N ALA A 176 37.39 7.20 -2.46
CA ALA A 176 36.98 8.12 -1.41
C ALA A 176 36.05 7.47 -0.38
N ILE A 177 35.60 6.23 -0.58
CA ILE A 177 34.77 5.47 0.36
C ILE A 177 35.67 4.92 1.47
N HIS A 178 36.78 4.28 1.11
CA HIS A 178 37.76 3.71 2.03
C HIS A 178 38.93 4.65 2.34
N ASN A 179 39.01 5.79 1.64
CA ASN A 179 40.07 6.80 1.80
C ASN A 179 41.46 6.19 1.58
N THR A 180 41.57 5.30 0.59
CA THR A 180 42.84 4.73 0.14
C THR A 180 43.39 5.63 -0.95
N THR A 181 44.30 6.52 -0.56
CA THR A 181 44.98 7.47 -1.43
C THR A 181 46.21 6.80 -2.06
N ASN A 182 46.03 6.22 -3.24
CA ASN A 182 47.15 5.97 -4.15
C ASN A 182 47.01 6.95 -5.32
N ASP A 183 48.06 7.73 -5.60
CA ASP A 183 48.07 8.77 -6.65
C ASP A 183 47.82 8.22 -8.07
N SER A 184 47.93 6.91 -8.25
CA SER A 184 47.60 6.15 -9.48
C SER A 184 46.48 5.16 -9.22
N SER A 185 45.38 5.58 -8.60
CA SER A 185 44.23 4.72 -8.35
C SER A 185 43.53 4.34 -9.66
N ASP A 186 43.33 3.05 -9.89
CA ASP A 186 42.55 2.52 -11.02
C ASP A 186 41.02 2.65 -10.82
N HIS A 187 40.62 3.49 -9.86
CA HIS A 187 39.23 3.64 -9.47
C HIS A 187 38.86 5.11 -9.33
N VAL A 188 37.56 5.34 -9.42
CA VAL A 188 36.94 6.64 -9.23
C VAL A 188 35.71 6.50 -8.36
N THR A 189 35.45 7.48 -7.50
CA THR A 189 34.25 7.49 -6.65
C THR A 189 33.21 8.43 -7.24
N VAL A 190 32.05 7.87 -7.54
CA VAL A 190 30.86 8.63 -7.95
C VAL A 190 30.08 9.01 -6.71
N TYR A 191 29.69 10.27 -6.63
CA TYR A 191 28.81 10.81 -5.62
C TYR A 191 27.48 11.18 -6.27
N PHE A 192 26.39 10.81 -5.60
CA PHE A 192 25.04 11.24 -5.94
C PHE A 192 24.37 11.83 -4.71
N ALA A 193 23.94 13.09 -4.77
CA ALA A 193 23.24 13.75 -3.68
C ALA A 193 21.86 14.20 -4.13
N TYR A 194 20.83 13.87 -3.37
CA TYR A 194 19.46 14.35 -3.57
C TYR A 194 19.03 15.22 -2.37
N TRP A 195 18.49 16.40 -2.66
CA TRP A 195 17.96 17.34 -1.68
C TRP A 195 16.46 17.45 -1.87
N GLU A 196 15.69 17.23 -0.81
CA GLU A 196 14.24 17.35 -0.86
C GLU A 196 13.79 18.82 -0.83
N SER A 197 12.82 19.18 -1.68
CA SER A 197 12.14 20.48 -1.60
C SER A 197 10.98 20.41 -0.60
N ARG A 198 11.08 21.13 0.51
CA ARG A 198 10.08 21.23 1.56
C ARG A 198 9.61 22.67 1.77
N TYR A 199 8.40 22.95 1.30
CA TYR A 199 7.76 24.24 1.52
C TYR A 199 6.82 24.19 2.71
N GLU A 200 6.81 25.26 3.53
CA GLU A 200 6.04 25.34 4.76
C GLU A 200 4.54 25.10 4.54
N SER A 201 3.96 25.78 3.56
CA SER A 201 2.54 25.62 3.21
C SER A 201 2.21 24.19 2.80
N TRP A 202 3.12 23.51 2.10
CA TRP A 202 2.92 22.14 1.64
C TRP A 202 2.96 21.13 2.78
N VAL A 203 3.91 21.24 3.71
CA VAL A 203 4.02 20.31 4.84
C VAL A 203 2.83 20.43 5.80
N TRP A 204 2.35 21.65 6.06
CA TRP A 204 1.14 21.88 6.86
C TRP A 204 -0.12 21.37 6.16
N PHE A 205 -0.23 21.61 4.84
CA PHE A 205 -1.32 21.07 4.04
C PHE A 205 -1.37 19.53 4.14
N LYS A 206 -0.24 18.83 3.93
CA LYS A 206 -0.15 17.36 4.10
C LYS A 206 -0.58 16.92 5.49
N PHE A 207 -0.16 17.63 6.54
CA PHE A 207 -0.52 17.27 7.92
C PHE A 207 -2.01 17.40 8.19
N VAL A 208 -2.61 18.54 7.86
CA VAL A 208 -4.06 18.74 8.03
C VAL A 208 -4.84 17.72 7.18
N TYR A 209 -4.39 17.47 5.95
CA TYR A 209 -4.96 16.46 5.07
C TYR A 209 -4.99 15.07 5.72
N ARG A 210 -3.86 14.62 6.28
CA ARG A 210 -3.74 13.30 6.93
C ARG A 210 -4.61 13.17 8.18
N ILE A 211 -4.71 14.23 8.98
CA ILE A 211 -5.60 14.26 10.15
C ILE A 211 -7.06 14.15 9.72
N CYS A 212 -7.48 14.96 8.73
CA CYS A 212 -8.83 14.92 8.18
C CYS A 212 -9.15 13.55 7.57
N ALA A 213 -8.23 12.95 6.81
CA ALA A 213 -8.39 11.61 6.25
C ALA A 213 -8.55 10.54 7.34
N THR A 214 -7.74 10.61 8.40
CA THR A 214 -7.83 9.69 9.55
C THR A 214 -9.20 9.79 10.24
N LEU A 215 -9.67 11.01 10.53
CA LEU A 215 -10.98 11.26 11.13
C LEU A 215 -12.13 10.81 10.21
N PHE A 216 -11.98 11.02 8.90
CA PHE A 216 -12.94 10.55 7.92
C PHE A 216 -13.07 9.03 7.95
N VAL A 217 -11.95 8.29 7.98
CA VAL A 217 -11.95 6.82 8.08
C VAL A 217 -12.59 6.35 9.39
N TRP A 218 -12.33 7.00 10.52
CA TRP A 218 -13.00 6.69 11.78
C TRP A 218 -14.52 6.86 11.69
N ASN A 219 -14.97 7.98 11.10
CA ASN A 219 -16.40 8.23 10.90
C ASN A 219 -17.03 7.17 9.97
N ARG A 220 -16.34 6.75 8.90
CA ARG A 220 -16.82 5.69 7.99
C ARG A 220 -16.90 4.34 8.71
N LEU A 221 -15.85 3.94 9.44
CA LEU A 221 -15.83 2.71 10.24
C LEU A 221 -16.96 2.68 11.28
N TRP A 222 -17.20 3.80 11.97
CA TRP A 222 -18.28 3.89 12.93
C TRP A 222 -19.65 3.70 12.27
N ARG A 223 -19.94 4.47 11.20
CA ARG A 223 -21.25 4.47 10.54
C ARG A 223 -21.57 3.16 9.83
N LEU A 224 -20.59 2.56 9.16
CA LEU A 224 -20.76 1.38 8.31
C LEU A 224 -20.55 0.04 9.04
N TYR A 225 -19.85 0.03 10.18
CA TYR A 225 -19.53 -1.21 10.89
C TYR A 225 -19.95 -1.19 12.35
N TYR A 226 -19.23 -0.42 13.18
CA TYR A 226 -19.33 -0.56 14.63
C TYR A 226 -20.72 -0.24 15.14
N ARG A 227 -21.39 0.79 14.61
CA ARG A 227 -22.78 1.11 14.95
C ARG A 227 -23.71 -0.10 14.80
N HIS A 228 -23.55 -0.89 13.74
CA HIS A 228 -24.37 -2.08 13.49
C HIS A 228 -24.00 -3.25 14.42
N VAL A 229 -22.74 -3.36 14.83
CA VAL A 229 -22.31 -4.32 15.86
C VAL A 229 -22.95 -4.01 17.21
N PHE A 230 -22.97 -2.73 17.61
CA PHE A 230 -23.64 -2.28 18.85
C PHE A 230 -25.16 -2.48 18.77
N GLU A 231 -25.77 -2.18 17.63
CA GLU A 231 -27.21 -2.42 17.42
C GLU A 231 -27.56 -3.91 17.49
N LEU A 232 -26.74 -4.78 16.91
CA LEU A 232 -26.89 -6.23 17.00
C LEU A 232 -26.81 -6.71 18.46
N GLU A 233 -25.82 -6.22 19.21
CA GLU A 233 -25.69 -6.56 20.64
C GLU A 233 -26.92 -6.12 21.44
N ALA A 234 -27.40 -4.90 21.24
CA ALA A 234 -28.60 -4.40 21.90
C ALA A 234 -29.85 -5.23 21.54
N ARG A 235 -30.01 -5.62 20.26
CA ARG A 235 -31.12 -6.48 19.83
C ARG A 235 -31.05 -7.88 20.47
N LEU A 236 -29.87 -8.48 20.54
CA LEU A 236 -29.66 -9.78 21.20
C LEU A 236 -29.95 -9.71 22.70
N GLN A 237 -29.58 -8.61 23.36
CA GLN A 237 -29.85 -8.37 24.78
C GLN A 237 -31.35 -8.26 25.07
N ILE A 238 -32.09 -7.53 24.22
CA ILE A 238 -33.52 -7.25 24.45
C ILE A 238 -34.41 -8.41 24.02
N SER A 239 -34.16 -8.98 22.84
CA SER A 239 -35.10 -9.90 22.18
C SER A 239 -34.56 -11.31 21.99
N GLY A 240 -33.26 -11.53 22.21
CA GLY A 240 -32.61 -12.79 21.87
C GLY A 240 -32.35 -12.91 20.37
N HIS A 241 -32.17 -14.14 19.87
CA HIS A 241 -31.81 -14.40 18.47
C HIS A 241 -33.02 -14.77 17.57
N ARG A 242 -34.16 -15.16 18.17
CA ARG A 242 -35.41 -15.52 17.49
C ARG A 242 -36.57 -14.63 17.94
N GLN A 243 -37.59 -14.48 17.08
CA GLN A 243 -38.81 -13.75 17.43
C GLN A 243 -39.59 -14.43 18.56
N THR A 244 -39.62 -15.76 18.51
CA THR A 244 -40.15 -16.60 19.59
C THR A 244 -38.98 -17.42 20.14
N MET A 245 -38.58 -17.10 21.37
CA MET A 245 -37.44 -17.76 22.01
C MET A 245 -37.84 -19.14 22.55
N PRO A 246 -37.07 -20.20 22.28
CA PRO A 246 -37.30 -21.51 22.88
C PRO A 246 -37.10 -21.48 24.39
N GLU A 247 -37.67 -22.46 25.10
CA GLU A 247 -37.44 -22.64 26.54
C GLU A 247 -35.95 -22.89 26.85
N GLY A 248 -35.50 -22.40 28.02
CA GLY A 248 -34.13 -22.56 28.51
C GLY A 248 -33.41 -21.24 28.82
N ALA A 249 -32.28 -21.31 29.54
CA ALA A 249 -31.49 -20.15 29.90
C ALA A 249 -30.52 -19.76 28.79
N TRP A 250 -30.94 -18.81 27.94
CA TRP A 250 -30.16 -18.39 26.78
C TRP A 250 -29.09 -17.34 27.10
N SER A 251 -27.91 -17.53 26.51
CA SER A 251 -26.83 -16.54 26.50
C SER A 251 -26.07 -16.55 25.17
N TYR A 252 -25.39 -15.44 24.88
CA TYR A 252 -24.76 -15.22 23.58
C TYR A 252 -23.30 -14.85 23.72
N GLN A 253 -22.50 -15.31 22.77
CA GLN A 253 -21.14 -14.81 22.55
C GLN A 253 -21.03 -14.26 21.13
N LEU A 254 -20.71 -12.97 21.04
CA LEU A 254 -20.54 -12.23 19.79
C LEU A 254 -19.07 -12.22 19.39
N VAL A 255 -18.77 -12.83 18.25
CA VAL A 255 -17.47 -12.81 17.60
C VAL A 255 -17.54 -11.81 16.45
N VAL A 256 -16.91 -10.65 16.65
CA VAL A 256 -16.91 -9.55 15.68
C VAL A 256 -15.88 -9.83 14.58
N GLY A 257 -16.23 -9.48 13.34
CA GLY A 257 -15.36 -9.59 12.17
C GLY A 257 -14.32 -8.47 12.08
N ASP A 258 -13.56 -8.47 10.98
CA ASP A 258 -12.58 -7.43 10.64
C ASP A 258 -13.21 -6.40 9.69
N PRO A 259 -13.33 -5.12 10.11
CA PRO A 259 -13.96 -4.07 9.31
C PRO A 259 -13.09 -3.53 8.18
N THR A 260 -11.82 -3.95 8.08
CA THR A 260 -10.84 -3.39 7.14
C THR A 260 -11.38 -3.33 5.71
N THR A 261 -12.01 -4.41 5.26
CA THR A 261 -12.45 -4.53 3.86
C THR A 261 -13.55 -3.55 3.47
N ILE A 262 -14.35 -3.07 4.43
CA ILE A 262 -15.33 -1.99 4.21
C ILE A 262 -14.62 -0.71 3.78
N ILE A 263 -13.48 -0.42 4.40
CA ILE A 263 -12.69 0.77 4.10
C ILE A 263 -11.88 0.60 2.82
N LEU A 264 -11.35 -0.60 2.57
CA LEU A 264 -10.59 -0.89 1.36
C LEU A 264 -11.42 -0.75 0.08
N MET A 265 -12.72 -1.03 0.16
CA MET A 265 -13.65 -0.91 -0.96
C MET A 265 -14.27 0.48 -1.11
N ASP A 266 -14.12 1.35 -0.12
CA ASP A 266 -14.69 2.68 -0.17
C ASP A 266 -13.92 3.54 -1.18
N PRO A 267 -14.52 3.91 -2.32
CA PRO A 267 -13.80 4.63 -3.37
C PRO A 267 -13.29 5.99 -2.89
N TRP A 268 -13.95 6.61 -1.90
CA TRP A 268 -13.50 7.87 -1.33
C TRP A 268 -12.26 7.66 -0.47
N VAL A 269 -12.25 6.66 0.40
CA VAL A 269 -11.06 6.38 1.23
C VAL A 269 -9.89 5.93 0.37
N ALA A 270 -10.12 5.02 -0.57
CA ALA A 270 -9.07 4.57 -1.50
C ALA A 270 -8.48 5.75 -2.29
N SER A 271 -9.33 6.69 -2.74
CA SER A 271 -8.87 7.90 -3.43
C SER A 271 -8.10 8.86 -2.51
N LEU A 272 -8.52 9.01 -1.26
CA LEU A 272 -7.79 9.84 -0.29
C LEU A 272 -6.39 9.27 -0.04
N TYR A 273 -6.27 7.96 0.16
CA TYR A 273 -4.97 7.35 0.44
C TYR A 273 -4.10 7.23 -0.80
N PHE A 274 -4.69 7.03 -1.99
CA PHE A 274 -4.00 7.21 -3.25
C PHE A 274 -3.39 8.62 -3.32
N LEU A 275 -4.19 9.65 -3.10
CA LEU A 275 -3.75 11.04 -3.18
C LEU A 275 -2.68 11.37 -2.11
N ASP A 276 -2.79 10.86 -0.90
CA ASP A 276 -1.77 11.01 0.16
C ASP A 276 -0.37 10.55 -0.28
N ILE A 277 -0.30 9.43 -1.01
CA ILE A 277 0.97 8.92 -1.54
C ILE A 277 1.50 9.86 -2.63
N TRP A 278 0.63 10.39 -3.50
CA TRP A 278 1.00 11.35 -4.53
C TRP A 278 1.47 12.69 -3.97
N LEU A 279 0.85 13.18 -2.89
CA LEU A 279 1.34 14.36 -2.16
C LEU A 279 2.74 14.16 -1.56
N SER A 280 3.16 12.90 -1.42
CA SER A 280 4.40 12.47 -0.75
C SER A 280 5.38 11.80 -1.72
N VAL A 281 5.31 12.15 -3.01
CA VAL A 281 6.09 11.52 -4.06
C VAL A 281 7.61 11.70 -3.89
N THR A 282 8.05 12.79 -3.26
CA THR A 282 9.47 13.03 -2.89
C THR A 282 9.98 11.89 -2.01
N ASN A 283 9.23 11.59 -0.96
CA ASN A 283 9.57 10.55 0.00
C ASN A 283 9.40 9.15 -0.59
N LEU A 284 8.48 8.98 -1.54
CA LEU A 284 8.39 7.75 -2.34
C LEU A 284 9.68 7.54 -3.16
N ALA A 285 10.21 8.59 -3.81
CA ALA A 285 11.47 8.52 -4.55
C ALA A 285 12.67 8.23 -3.63
N ILE A 286 12.73 8.87 -2.46
CA ILE A 286 13.74 8.57 -1.43
C ILE A 286 13.67 7.10 -1.00
N ALA A 287 12.48 6.60 -0.68
CA ALA A 287 12.29 5.21 -0.26
C ALA A 287 12.69 4.22 -1.36
N ILE A 288 12.37 4.52 -2.63
CA ILE A 288 12.82 3.75 -3.80
C ILE A 288 14.36 3.70 -3.84
N MET A 289 15.02 4.85 -3.72
CA MET A 289 16.47 4.91 -3.73
C MET A 289 17.07 4.11 -2.57
N GLN A 290 16.53 4.23 -1.36
CA GLN A 290 17.00 3.52 -0.17
C GLN A 290 16.84 1.99 -0.28
N VAL A 291 15.76 1.47 -0.88
CA VAL A 291 15.57 0.03 -1.11
C VAL A 291 16.58 -0.54 -2.12
N THR A 292 17.06 0.27 -3.05
CA THR A 292 18.13 -0.16 -3.98
C THR A 292 19.51 -0.23 -3.32
N GLN A 293 19.67 0.25 -2.08
CA GLN A 293 20.94 0.24 -1.36
C GLN A 293 21.10 -1.03 -0.51
N ASN A 294 22.27 -1.67 -0.61
CA ASN A 294 22.59 -2.88 0.16
C ASN A 294 23.32 -2.61 1.49
N GLY A 295 23.68 -1.36 1.79
CA GLY A 295 24.60 -1.01 2.88
C GLY A 295 23.99 -0.91 4.28
N ASN A 296 22.66 -0.76 4.42
CA ASN A 296 22.01 -0.57 5.72
C ASN A 296 20.64 -1.26 5.78
N ALA A 297 20.59 -2.46 6.36
CA ALA A 297 19.37 -3.26 6.46
C ALA A 297 18.26 -2.55 7.26
N LYS A 298 18.59 -1.75 8.28
CA LYS A 298 17.60 -1.00 9.06
C LYS A 298 16.91 0.05 8.18
N LEU A 299 17.69 0.79 7.40
CA LEU A 299 17.16 1.78 6.48
C LEU A 299 16.30 1.11 5.40
N MET A 300 16.82 0.04 4.79
CA MET A 300 16.09 -0.73 3.80
C MET A 300 14.73 -1.24 4.32
N LEU A 301 14.68 -1.80 5.53
CA LEU A 301 13.43 -2.26 6.15
C LEU A 301 12.44 -1.12 6.44
N LEU A 302 12.93 0.05 6.86
CA LEU A 302 12.10 1.24 7.05
C LEU A 302 11.52 1.71 5.72
N SER A 303 12.33 1.78 4.66
CA SER A 303 11.89 2.18 3.31
C SER A 303 10.92 1.17 2.70
N MET A 304 11.13 -0.14 2.91
CA MET A 304 10.18 -1.19 2.53
C MET A 304 8.84 -1.02 3.26
N SER A 305 8.88 -0.67 4.55
CA SER A 305 7.67 -0.39 5.33
C SER A 305 6.93 0.84 4.81
N TYR A 306 7.65 1.90 4.41
CA TYR A 306 7.07 3.07 3.76
C TYR A 306 6.44 2.71 2.41
N LEU A 307 7.13 1.90 1.60
CA LEU A 307 6.65 1.43 0.29
C LEU A 307 5.43 0.52 0.41
N ALA A 308 5.19 -0.15 1.54
CA ALA A 308 3.97 -0.94 1.74
C ALA A 308 2.68 -0.11 1.54
N ARG A 309 2.75 1.22 1.71
CA ARG A 309 1.64 2.15 1.40
C ARG A 309 1.19 2.06 -0.07
N THR A 310 2.04 1.64 -1.01
CA THR A 310 1.68 1.50 -2.43
C THR A 310 0.58 0.46 -2.67
N VAL A 311 0.25 -0.40 -1.68
CA VAL A 311 -0.94 -1.27 -1.70
C VAL A 311 -2.23 -0.50 -2.01
N TRP A 312 -2.30 0.77 -1.65
CA TRP A 312 -3.47 1.60 -1.93
C TRP A 312 -3.66 1.89 -3.41
N PHE A 313 -2.62 1.80 -4.24
CA PHE A 313 -2.78 1.82 -5.70
C PHE A 313 -3.60 0.63 -6.19
N ALA A 314 -3.30 -0.57 -5.67
CA ALA A 314 -4.07 -1.77 -5.97
C ALA A 314 -5.53 -1.66 -5.51
N TYR A 315 -5.78 -1.22 -4.27
CA TYR A 315 -7.16 -1.06 -3.78
C TYR A 315 -7.94 -0.01 -4.56
N TRP A 316 -7.31 1.13 -4.88
CA TRP A 316 -7.94 2.16 -5.71
C TRP A 316 -8.30 1.64 -7.11
N GLY A 317 -7.39 0.91 -7.76
CA GLY A 317 -7.68 0.28 -9.05
C GLY A 317 -8.79 -0.77 -8.97
N LEU A 318 -8.84 -1.58 -7.90
CA LEU A 318 -9.94 -2.52 -7.64
C LEU A 318 -11.28 -1.79 -7.45
N CYS A 319 -11.31 -0.62 -6.82
CA CYS A 319 -12.50 0.22 -6.72
C CYS A 319 -12.94 0.76 -8.09
N LEU A 320 -12.01 1.22 -8.92
CA LEU A 320 -12.33 1.68 -10.29
C LEU A 320 -12.88 0.57 -11.17
N VAL A 321 -12.25 -0.60 -11.14
CA VAL A 321 -12.72 -1.77 -11.88
C VAL A 321 -14.08 -2.23 -11.35
N SER A 322 -14.29 -2.22 -10.03
CA SER A 322 -15.60 -2.49 -9.42
C SER A 322 -16.68 -1.55 -9.96
N PHE A 323 -16.41 -0.25 -10.00
CA PHE A 323 -17.32 0.75 -10.56
C PHE A 323 -17.62 0.47 -12.05
N GLY A 324 -16.61 0.17 -12.86
CA GLY A 324 -16.78 -0.18 -14.27
C GLY A 324 -17.62 -1.45 -14.47
N LEU A 325 -17.28 -2.53 -13.74
CA LEU A 325 -17.99 -3.81 -13.80
C LEU A 325 -19.47 -3.63 -13.47
N LYS A 326 -19.79 -2.80 -12.47
CA LYS A 326 -21.17 -2.43 -12.11
C LYS A 326 -21.85 -1.63 -13.21
N ARG A 327 -21.18 -0.61 -13.73
CA ARG A 327 -21.70 0.27 -14.79
C ARG A 327 -22.06 -0.48 -16.07
N TRP A 328 -21.32 -1.54 -16.39
CA TRP A 328 -21.53 -2.40 -17.57
C TRP A 328 -22.18 -3.76 -17.26
N GLN A 329 -22.56 -4.02 -16.01
CA GLN A 329 -23.17 -5.28 -15.55
C GLN A 329 -22.36 -6.54 -15.92
N LYS A 330 -21.03 -6.46 -15.77
CA LYS A 330 -20.06 -7.52 -16.07
C LYS A 330 -19.43 -8.14 -14.82
N GLU A 331 -20.12 -8.10 -13.69
CA GLU A 331 -19.61 -8.55 -12.39
C GLU A 331 -19.20 -10.04 -12.36
N HIS A 332 -19.74 -10.86 -13.27
CA HIS A 332 -19.41 -12.27 -13.41
C HIS A 332 -18.02 -12.53 -14.02
N ILE A 333 -17.43 -11.55 -14.71
CA ILE A 333 -16.12 -11.70 -15.36
C ILE A 333 -14.97 -11.62 -14.33
N PHE A 334 -15.23 -11.04 -13.15
CA PHE A 334 -14.19 -10.78 -12.17
C PHE A 334 -14.38 -11.62 -10.90
N GLY A 335 -13.30 -12.26 -10.46
CA GLY A 335 -13.23 -13.03 -9.22
C GLY A 335 -12.80 -12.14 -8.06
N GLU A 336 -13.52 -12.24 -6.94
CA GLU A 336 -13.15 -11.54 -5.72
C GLU A 336 -11.72 -11.89 -5.29
N VAL A 337 -10.95 -10.87 -4.95
CA VAL A 337 -9.61 -11.04 -4.38
C VAL A 337 -9.67 -10.90 -2.87
N ASP A 338 -8.87 -11.71 -2.16
CA ASP A 338 -8.67 -11.53 -0.72
C ASP A 338 -7.76 -10.31 -0.49
N PRO A 339 -8.25 -9.28 0.21
CA PRO A 339 -7.48 -8.05 0.41
C PRO A 339 -6.18 -8.26 1.21
N THR A 340 -6.13 -9.28 2.08
CA THR A 340 -4.91 -9.66 2.80
C THR A 340 -3.86 -10.21 1.85
N LEU A 341 -4.28 -11.05 0.89
CA LEU A 341 -3.39 -11.59 -0.12
C LEU A 341 -2.87 -10.49 -1.05
N VAL A 342 -3.72 -9.51 -1.41
CA VAL A 342 -3.27 -8.33 -2.15
C VAL A 342 -2.19 -7.57 -1.37
N ALA A 343 -2.41 -7.31 -0.08
CA ALA A 343 -1.43 -6.62 0.75
C ALA A 343 -0.10 -7.38 0.84
N ILE A 344 -0.14 -8.69 1.08
CA ILE A 344 1.06 -9.54 1.12
C ILE A 344 1.78 -9.52 -0.22
N ALA A 345 1.05 -9.69 -1.33
CA ALA A 345 1.62 -9.67 -2.67
C ALA A 345 2.32 -8.34 -2.93
N VAL A 346 1.63 -7.20 -2.77
CA VAL A 346 2.19 -5.85 -3.03
C VAL A 346 3.41 -5.58 -2.17
N THR A 347 3.39 -6.00 -0.91
CA THR A 347 4.53 -5.83 0.01
C THR A 347 5.77 -6.59 -0.47
N ILE A 348 5.59 -7.73 -1.16
CA ILE A 348 6.69 -8.54 -1.68
C ILE A 348 7.14 -8.04 -3.06
N TYR A 349 6.22 -7.94 -4.02
CA TYR A 349 6.62 -7.61 -5.40
C TYR A 349 6.92 -6.13 -5.60
N GLY A 350 6.38 -5.22 -4.77
CA GLY A 350 6.68 -3.79 -4.84
C GLY A 350 8.19 -3.54 -4.72
N PRO A 351 8.85 -3.96 -3.62
CA PRO A 351 10.30 -3.87 -3.47
C PRO A 351 11.08 -4.60 -4.58
N VAL A 352 10.62 -5.77 -5.04
CA VAL A 352 11.26 -6.51 -6.15
C VAL A 352 11.21 -5.69 -7.44
N LEU A 353 10.06 -5.12 -7.79
CA LEU A 353 9.89 -4.25 -8.95
C LEU A 353 10.80 -3.02 -8.85
N THR A 354 10.85 -2.39 -7.68
CA THR A 354 11.73 -1.26 -7.40
C THR A 354 13.21 -1.62 -7.57
N TRP A 355 13.62 -2.78 -7.07
CA TRP A 355 14.99 -3.27 -7.23
C TRP A 355 15.32 -3.53 -8.72
N MET A 356 14.40 -4.16 -9.45
CA MET A 356 14.54 -4.40 -10.89
C MET A 356 14.70 -3.11 -11.69
N ASN A 357 14.02 -2.02 -11.31
CA ASN A 357 14.16 -0.72 -11.98
C ASN A 357 15.59 -0.16 -11.92
N GLY A 358 16.41 -0.53 -10.93
CA GLY A 358 17.82 -0.10 -10.84
C GLY A 358 18.85 -1.10 -11.39
N HIS A 359 18.48 -2.38 -11.51
CA HIS A 359 19.43 -3.47 -11.79
C HIS A 359 19.18 -4.18 -13.12
N VAL A 360 18.02 -4.02 -13.74
CA VAL A 360 17.67 -4.69 -14.99
C VAL A 360 17.53 -3.64 -16.10
N GLU A 361 18.39 -3.76 -17.12
CA GLU A 361 18.55 -2.76 -18.20
C GLU A 361 17.23 -2.30 -18.81
N ILE A 362 16.36 -3.23 -19.20
CA ILE A 362 15.10 -2.88 -19.88
C ILE A 362 14.19 -2.03 -18.98
N PHE A 363 14.08 -2.36 -17.69
CA PHE A 363 13.26 -1.62 -16.74
C PHE A 363 13.86 -0.25 -16.45
N THR A 364 15.17 -0.17 -16.23
CA THR A 364 15.86 1.11 -16.02
C THR A 364 15.70 2.04 -17.22
N ARG A 365 15.85 1.53 -18.45
CA ARG A 365 15.69 2.33 -19.67
C ARG A 365 14.26 2.82 -19.87
N ILE A 366 13.27 1.96 -19.63
CA ILE A 366 11.85 2.35 -19.69
C ILE A 366 11.58 3.47 -18.68
N TYR A 367 11.96 3.31 -17.41
CA TYR A 367 11.74 4.33 -16.39
C TYR A 367 12.46 5.64 -16.71
N ARG A 368 13.73 5.58 -17.11
CA ARG A 368 14.46 6.79 -17.56
C ARG A 368 13.74 7.46 -18.72
N TRP A 369 13.30 6.71 -19.73
CA TRP A 369 12.54 7.27 -20.85
C TRP A 369 11.29 8.02 -20.38
N THR A 370 10.56 7.48 -19.40
CA THR A 370 9.36 8.14 -18.85
C THR A 370 9.66 9.49 -18.19
N PHE A 371 10.89 9.69 -17.70
CA PHE A 371 11.31 10.95 -17.08
C PHE A 371 11.67 12.05 -18.09
N TYR A 372 11.98 11.69 -19.33
CA TYR A 372 12.42 12.65 -20.36
C TYR A 372 11.43 12.82 -21.51
N CYS A 373 10.51 11.88 -21.75
CA CYS A 373 9.67 11.89 -22.94
C CYS A 373 8.71 13.09 -23.03
N LEU A 374 8.31 13.65 -21.89
CA LEU A 374 7.45 14.84 -21.82
C LEU A 374 8.26 16.16 -21.81
N LEU A 375 9.59 16.09 -21.69
CA LEU A 375 10.46 17.25 -21.63
C LEU A 375 10.95 17.69 -23.01
N PRO A 376 10.96 19.00 -23.30
CA PRO A 376 11.62 19.57 -24.47
C PRO A 376 13.11 19.20 -24.50
N ALA A 377 13.67 19.01 -25.70
CA ALA A 377 15.04 18.54 -25.89
C ALA A 377 16.09 19.38 -25.13
N GLU A 378 15.90 20.70 -25.06
CA GLU A 378 16.79 21.65 -24.39
C GLU A 378 16.86 21.44 -22.86
N ARG A 379 15.81 20.89 -22.24
CA ARG A 379 15.70 20.71 -20.79
C ARG A 379 16.05 19.30 -20.32
N ARG A 380 16.22 18.34 -21.21
CA ARG A 380 16.46 16.91 -20.84
C ARG A 380 17.76 16.68 -20.07
N SER A 381 18.72 17.60 -20.15
CA SER A 381 19.96 17.56 -19.36
C SER A 381 19.84 18.29 -18.02
N GLN A 382 18.81 19.12 -17.85
CA GLN A 382 18.65 20.06 -16.73
C GLN A 382 17.56 19.62 -15.75
N GLU A 383 16.57 18.86 -16.22
CA GLU A 383 15.36 18.51 -15.48
C GLU A 383 14.98 17.04 -15.72
N ILE A 384 14.28 16.46 -14.74
CA ILE A 384 13.52 15.21 -14.90
C ILE A 384 12.05 15.47 -14.56
N GLU A 385 11.13 14.84 -15.29
CA GLU A 385 9.70 14.94 -15.04
C GLU A 385 9.14 13.61 -14.52
N SER A 386 8.70 13.58 -13.26
CA SER A 386 8.39 12.34 -12.56
C SER A 386 6.95 11.83 -12.76
N ALA A 387 6.04 12.65 -13.31
CA ALA A 387 4.61 12.34 -13.33
C ALA A 387 4.29 11.05 -14.07
N LEU A 388 4.81 10.88 -15.30
CA LEU A 388 4.55 9.68 -16.09
C LEU A 388 5.14 8.43 -15.44
N GLY A 389 6.35 8.52 -14.88
CA GLY A 389 6.99 7.43 -14.14
C GLY A 389 6.15 7.02 -12.92
N CYS A 390 5.54 7.97 -12.20
CA CYS A 390 4.64 7.71 -11.09
C CYS A 390 3.34 7.04 -11.53
N VAL A 391 2.74 7.48 -12.64
CA VAL A 391 1.55 6.83 -13.23
C VAL A 391 1.84 5.38 -13.58
N ILE A 392 2.96 5.13 -14.26
CA ILE A 392 3.36 3.77 -14.67
C ILE A 392 3.64 2.91 -13.45
N TYR A 393 4.35 3.44 -12.45
CA TYR A 393 4.60 2.71 -11.20
C TYR A 393 3.29 2.33 -10.49
N ALA A 394 2.36 3.28 -10.33
CA ALA A 394 1.05 2.99 -9.76
C ALA A 394 0.26 1.97 -10.59
N GLY A 395 0.34 2.08 -11.93
CA GLY A 395 -0.25 1.13 -12.87
C GLY A 395 0.29 -0.29 -12.67
N LEU A 396 1.62 -0.46 -12.64
CA LEU A 396 2.28 -1.75 -12.44
C LEU A 396 1.89 -2.41 -11.11
N ILE A 397 1.84 -1.63 -10.02
CA ILE A 397 1.32 -2.11 -8.74
C ILE A 397 -0.15 -2.53 -8.86
N THR A 398 -0.95 -1.80 -9.62
CA THR A 398 -2.39 -2.11 -9.78
C THR A 398 -2.64 -3.34 -10.67
N CYS A 399 -1.80 -3.60 -11.66
CA CYS A 399 -2.04 -4.63 -12.67
C CYS A 399 -2.16 -6.05 -12.10
N ILE A 400 -1.31 -6.45 -11.15
CA ILE A 400 -1.28 -7.84 -10.64
C ILE A 400 -2.63 -8.29 -10.03
N PRO A 401 -3.20 -7.58 -9.04
CA PRO A 401 -4.49 -7.98 -8.47
C PRO A 401 -5.63 -7.93 -9.49
N LEU A 402 -5.59 -7.00 -10.47
CA LEU A 402 -6.57 -6.95 -11.54
C LEU A 402 -6.47 -8.16 -12.49
N LEU A 403 -5.25 -8.51 -12.90
CA LEU A 403 -5.01 -9.69 -13.74
C LEU A 403 -5.43 -10.97 -13.03
N TYR A 404 -5.10 -11.10 -11.74
CA TYR A 404 -5.56 -12.23 -10.94
C TYR A 404 -7.09 -12.32 -10.92
N GLY A 405 -7.78 -11.20 -10.63
CA GLY A 405 -9.24 -11.18 -10.57
C GLY A 405 -9.91 -11.46 -11.92
N LEU A 406 -9.28 -11.08 -13.04
CA LEU A 406 -9.77 -11.40 -14.38
C LEU A 406 -9.50 -12.86 -14.79
N ILE A 407 -8.35 -13.42 -14.40
CA ILE A 407 -7.93 -14.76 -14.84
C ILE A 407 -8.53 -15.86 -13.95
N ALA A 408 -8.58 -15.66 -12.63
CA ALA A 408 -8.99 -16.68 -11.67
C ALA A 408 -10.37 -17.30 -11.96
N PRO A 409 -11.40 -16.55 -12.38
CA PRO A 409 -12.70 -17.11 -12.75
C PRO A 409 -12.67 -18.01 -13.98
N HIS A 410 -11.66 -17.93 -14.84
CA HIS A 410 -11.60 -18.70 -16.08
C HIS A 410 -10.71 -19.95 -15.98
N VAL A 411 -10.02 -20.15 -14.85
CA VAL A 411 -9.10 -21.26 -14.65
C VAL A 411 -9.76 -22.32 -13.74
N PRO A 412 -10.09 -23.53 -14.27
CA PRO A 412 -10.84 -24.56 -13.54
C PRO A 412 -10.17 -25.03 -12.24
N GLN A 413 -8.83 -24.96 -12.18
CA GLN A 413 -8.05 -25.32 -10.98
C GLN A 413 -8.37 -24.42 -9.78
N PHE A 414 -8.64 -23.13 -10.02
CA PHE A 414 -9.04 -22.18 -8.98
C PHE A 414 -10.54 -22.25 -8.67
N GLN A 415 -11.34 -22.85 -9.56
CA GLN A 415 -12.78 -23.03 -9.40
C GLN A 415 -13.20 -24.31 -8.66
N ARG A 416 -12.28 -25.08 -8.04
CA ARG A 416 -12.64 -26.35 -7.37
C ARG A 416 -13.82 -26.18 -6.41
N HIS A 417 -15.01 -26.53 -6.90
CA HIS A 417 -16.27 -26.52 -6.19
C HIS A 417 -16.34 -27.78 -5.30
N SER A 418 -15.56 -27.81 -4.22
CA SER A 418 -16.02 -28.55 -3.05
C SER A 418 -17.36 -27.95 -2.62
N THR A 419 -18.30 -28.75 -2.12
CA THR A 419 -19.56 -28.26 -1.54
C THR A 419 -19.26 -27.16 -0.51
N VAL A 420 -19.41 -25.90 -0.90
CA VAL A 420 -18.97 -24.75 -0.10
C VAL A 420 -19.96 -24.53 1.03
N GLU A 421 -19.52 -24.74 2.26
CA GLU A 421 -20.32 -24.43 3.45
C GLU A 421 -20.20 -22.92 3.77
N TYR A 422 -21.07 -22.11 3.18
CA TYR A 422 -21.06 -20.64 3.33
C TYR A 422 -21.28 -20.15 4.77
N SER A 423 -21.92 -20.94 5.64
CA SER A 423 -22.12 -20.63 7.05
C SER A 423 -20.84 -20.86 7.88
N SER A 424 -19.89 -21.64 7.37
CA SER A 424 -18.66 -22.00 8.08
C SER A 424 -17.69 -20.81 8.20
N PHE A 425 -16.99 -20.73 9.33
CA PHE A 425 -15.92 -19.75 9.51
C PHE A 425 -14.71 -20.03 8.59
N HIS A 426 -14.57 -21.26 8.06
CA HIS A 426 -13.57 -21.59 7.05
C HIS A 426 -13.85 -20.90 5.72
N PHE A 427 -15.09 -20.45 5.47
CA PHE A 427 -15.43 -19.61 4.33
C PHE A 427 -15.18 -18.12 4.64
N ASN A 428 -13.94 -17.79 5.03
CA ASN A 428 -13.48 -16.43 5.32
C ASN A 428 -12.13 -16.14 4.66
N ASN A 429 -11.75 -14.86 4.67
CA ASN A 429 -10.43 -14.40 4.22
C ASN A 429 -9.30 -15.05 5.05
N VAL A 430 -8.10 -15.16 4.48
CA VAL A 430 -6.92 -15.82 5.10
C VAL A 430 -6.67 -15.29 6.50
N LYS A 431 -6.63 -13.97 6.68
CA LYS A 431 -6.41 -13.32 7.99
C LYS A 431 -7.41 -13.80 9.04
N THR A 432 -8.70 -13.74 8.70
CA THR A 432 -9.80 -14.14 9.60
C THR A 432 -9.77 -15.64 9.88
N ARG A 433 -9.44 -16.48 8.90
CA ARG A 433 -9.26 -17.93 9.09
C ARG A 433 -8.14 -18.25 10.06
N VAL A 434 -7.00 -17.56 9.97
CA VAL A 434 -5.89 -17.74 10.91
C VAL A 434 -6.28 -17.25 12.31
N ALA A 435 -6.87 -16.06 12.41
CA ALA A 435 -7.34 -15.49 13.67
C ALA A 435 -8.34 -16.40 14.40
N PHE A 436 -9.34 -16.91 13.66
CA PHE A 436 -10.32 -17.85 14.17
C PHE A 436 -9.75 -19.25 14.38
N GLY A 437 -8.76 -19.63 13.57
CA GLY A 437 -7.93 -20.82 13.74
C GLY A 437 -7.27 -20.89 15.12
N LEU A 438 -6.82 -19.75 15.63
CA LEU A 438 -6.23 -19.62 16.96
C LEU A 438 -7.28 -19.52 18.08
N ALA A 439 -8.51 -19.12 17.75
CA ALA A 439 -9.60 -18.97 18.72
C ALA A 439 -10.32 -20.32 18.95
N ARG A 440 -9.97 -21.02 20.03
CA ARG A 440 -10.61 -22.29 20.47
C ARG A 440 -12.15 -22.26 20.51
N ALA A 441 -12.78 -21.11 20.73
CA ALA A 441 -14.24 -20.97 20.83
C ALA A 441 -15.01 -21.37 19.55
N LEU A 442 -14.37 -21.35 18.38
CA LEU A 442 -15.02 -21.73 17.12
C LEU A 442 -14.86 -23.22 16.77
N TYR A 443 -13.91 -23.90 17.43
CA TYR A 443 -13.51 -25.29 17.14
C TYR A 443 -14.37 -26.35 17.81
N HIS A 444 -15.15 -26.01 18.83
CA HIS A 444 -15.93 -27.03 19.52
C HIS A 444 -17.26 -27.34 18.81
N GLU A 445 -17.37 -28.64 18.56
CA GLU A 445 -18.45 -29.47 18.06
C GLU A 445 -18.77 -29.47 16.55
N PRO A 446 -18.34 -30.53 15.82
CA PRO A 446 -18.63 -30.74 14.39
C PRO A 446 -20.08 -31.17 14.09
N ARG A 447 -20.96 -31.29 15.10
CA ARG A 447 -22.38 -31.67 14.94
C ARG A 447 -23.36 -30.52 15.15
N LEU A 448 -22.88 -29.30 15.36
CA LEU A 448 -23.73 -28.14 15.62
C LEU A 448 -24.35 -27.56 14.36
N GLN A 449 -25.61 -27.13 14.47
CA GLN A 449 -26.32 -26.49 13.37
C GLN A 449 -25.73 -25.08 13.12
N SER A 450 -24.96 -24.94 12.04
CA SER A 450 -24.43 -23.65 11.56
C SER A 450 -25.39 -23.04 10.55
N ARG A 451 -25.97 -21.89 10.87
CA ARG A 451 -26.93 -21.16 10.02
C ARG A 451 -26.32 -19.85 9.52
N GLY A 452 -26.80 -19.40 8.37
CA GLY A 452 -26.33 -18.16 7.72
C GLY A 452 -25.52 -18.42 6.45
N GLY A 453 -24.84 -17.41 5.95
CA GLY A 453 -24.11 -17.48 4.67
C GLY A 453 -25.01 -17.44 3.42
N ASN A 454 -26.33 -17.32 3.57
CA ASN A 454 -27.28 -17.22 2.45
C ASN A 454 -26.96 -16.06 1.52
N LEU A 455 -26.42 -14.96 2.06
CA LEU A 455 -25.97 -13.82 1.27
C LEU A 455 -24.82 -14.19 0.32
N HIS A 456 -23.81 -14.90 0.83
CA HIS A 456 -22.69 -15.38 0.01
C HIS A 456 -23.12 -16.42 -1.01
N ARG A 457 -24.08 -17.28 -0.65
CA ARG A 457 -24.69 -18.22 -1.61
C ARG A 457 -25.44 -17.47 -2.72
N ALA A 458 -26.18 -16.41 -2.38
CA ALA A 458 -26.82 -15.54 -3.36
C ALA A 458 -25.81 -14.82 -4.24
N PHE A 459 -24.68 -14.36 -3.70
CA PHE A 459 -23.59 -13.75 -4.45
C PHE A 459 -22.90 -14.71 -5.43
N ALA A 460 -22.80 -15.99 -5.08
CA ALA A 460 -22.29 -17.02 -5.98
C ALA A 460 -23.26 -17.30 -7.13
N ALA A 461 -24.56 -17.29 -6.86
CA ALA A 461 -25.59 -17.51 -7.88
C ALA A 461 -25.83 -16.27 -8.77
N ILE A 462 -25.82 -15.09 -8.16
CA ILE A 462 -26.15 -13.81 -8.80
C ILE A 462 -25.06 -12.79 -8.42
N PRO A 463 -23.94 -12.72 -9.17
CA PRO A 463 -22.84 -11.80 -8.89
C PRO A 463 -23.24 -10.32 -8.83
N ARG A 464 -24.32 -9.95 -9.52
CA ARG A 464 -24.90 -8.59 -9.52
C ARG A 464 -25.33 -8.11 -8.14
N LEU A 465 -25.64 -9.02 -7.22
CA LEU A 465 -26.04 -8.67 -5.85
C LEU A 465 -24.86 -8.17 -4.99
N LYS A 466 -23.61 -8.38 -5.40
CA LYS A 466 -22.45 -7.90 -4.63
C LYS A 466 -22.33 -6.39 -4.73
N GLN A 467 -22.18 -5.67 -3.63
CA GLN A 467 -21.87 -4.24 -3.68
C GLN A 467 -20.53 -3.95 -4.37
N CYS A 468 -19.51 -4.77 -4.10
CA CYS A 468 -18.20 -4.69 -4.73
C CYS A 468 -17.80 -6.07 -5.30
N PRO A 469 -17.75 -6.26 -6.63
CA PRO A 469 -17.36 -7.54 -7.21
C PRO A 469 -15.87 -7.87 -7.10
N THR A 470 -15.00 -6.88 -6.83
CA THR A 470 -13.54 -7.06 -6.90
C THR A 470 -12.89 -7.49 -5.59
N ILE A 471 -13.45 -7.11 -4.44
CA ILE A 471 -12.87 -7.38 -3.11
C ILE A 471 -13.85 -8.19 -2.27
N SER A 472 -13.33 -9.22 -1.57
CA SER A 472 -14.19 -10.05 -0.74
C SER A 472 -14.53 -9.42 0.62
N LEU A 473 -15.83 -9.36 0.92
CA LEU A 473 -16.39 -8.79 2.16
C LEU A 473 -16.49 -9.76 3.34
N ARG A 474 -16.15 -11.04 3.13
CA ARG A 474 -16.40 -12.15 4.06
C ARG A 474 -15.86 -11.89 5.47
N SER A 475 -14.72 -11.20 5.58
CA SER A 475 -14.09 -10.93 6.87
C SER A 475 -14.91 -10.02 7.79
N THR A 476 -15.88 -9.25 7.27
CA THR A 476 -16.68 -8.31 8.07
C THR A 476 -17.78 -9.01 8.86
N ASP A 477 -18.14 -10.23 8.46
CA ASP A 477 -19.21 -11.00 9.06
C ASP A 477 -18.98 -11.22 10.56
N CYS A 478 -20.06 -11.11 11.32
CA CYS A 478 -20.08 -11.43 12.74
C CYS A 478 -20.61 -12.85 12.93
N PHE A 479 -20.09 -13.56 13.94
CA PHE A 479 -20.61 -14.85 14.35
C PHE A 479 -21.26 -14.72 15.73
N VAL A 480 -22.50 -15.18 15.85
CA VAL A 480 -23.22 -15.27 17.13
C VAL A 480 -23.23 -16.72 17.53
N LEU A 481 -22.63 -17.01 18.68
CA LEU A 481 -22.66 -18.33 19.32
C LEU A 481 -23.78 -18.31 20.36
N CYS A 482 -24.81 -19.12 20.15
CA CYS A 482 -25.99 -19.15 20.98
C CYS A 482 -25.91 -20.34 21.94
N TYR A 483 -25.84 -20.04 23.24
CA TYR A 483 -25.78 -21.03 24.31
C TYR A 483 -27.15 -21.14 24.97
N CYS A 484 -27.60 -22.36 25.23
CA CYS A 484 -28.75 -22.65 26.06
C CYS A 484 -28.29 -23.53 27.22
N ASP A 485 -28.60 -23.14 28.46
CA ASP A 485 -28.20 -23.86 29.68
C ASP A 485 -26.68 -24.16 29.75
N GLY A 486 -25.87 -23.23 29.23
CA GLY A 486 -24.41 -23.35 29.19
C GLY A 486 -23.84 -24.17 28.03
N HIS A 487 -24.69 -24.84 27.24
CA HIS A 487 -24.28 -25.62 26.07
C HIS A 487 -24.47 -24.83 24.77
N LEU A 488 -23.48 -24.87 23.89
CA LEU A 488 -23.59 -24.25 22.58
C LEU A 488 -24.63 -25.01 21.75
N HIS A 489 -25.69 -24.33 21.30
CA HIS A 489 -26.80 -24.97 20.59
C HIS A 489 -26.77 -24.64 19.08
N GLU A 490 -26.45 -23.40 18.73
CA GLU A 490 -26.41 -22.96 17.34
C GLU A 490 -25.37 -21.86 17.10
N LYS A 491 -24.93 -21.78 15.84
CA LYS A 491 -23.99 -20.76 15.35
C LYS A 491 -24.66 -19.98 14.22
N LEU A 492 -24.71 -18.66 14.33
CA LEU A 492 -25.29 -17.79 13.31
C LEU A 492 -24.18 -16.95 12.67
N ARG A 493 -24.02 -17.04 11.35
CA ARG A 493 -23.19 -16.12 10.57
C ARG A 493 -24.04 -14.97 10.04
N LEU A 494 -23.69 -13.75 10.45
CA LEU A 494 -24.40 -12.53 10.10
C LEU A 494 -23.52 -11.63 9.23
N SER A 495 -24.08 -11.21 8.10
CA SER A 495 -23.44 -10.29 7.14
C SER A 495 -24.16 -8.94 7.14
N LEU A 496 -23.41 -7.87 6.86
CA LEU A 496 -23.98 -6.54 6.75
C LEU A 496 -24.85 -6.42 5.51
N LEU A 497 -26.05 -5.86 5.67
CA LEU A 497 -26.96 -5.63 4.54
C LEU A 497 -26.36 -4.69 3.50
N ASP A 498 -25.48 -3.77 3.91
CA ASP A 498 -24.81 -2.82 3.02
C ASP A 498 -23.97 -3.51 1.94
N SER A 499 -23.53 -4.76 2.17
CA SER A 499 -22.81 -5.55 1.16
C SER A 499 -23.67 -6.01 -0.02
N LEU A 500 -24.99 -5.86 0.09
CA LEU A 500 -25.99 -6.24 -0.91
C LEU A 500 -26.37 -5.02 -1.78
N ASP A 501 -26.07 -5.11 -3.07
CA ASP A 501 -26.53 -4.15 -4.07
C ASP A 501 -27.95 -4.48 -4.53
N ARG A 502 -28.86 -3.52 -4.34
CA ARG A 502 -30.27 -3.63 -4.68
C ARG A 502 -30.68 -2.73 -5.85
N THR A 503 -29.73 -2.01 -6.46
CA THR A 503 -30.01 -1.00 -7.50
C THR A 503 -30.61 -1.60 -8.77
N HIS A 504 -30.16 -2.81 -9.14
CA HIS A 504 -30.54 -3.47 -10.39
C HIS A 504 -31.23 -4.81 -10.18
N THR A 505 -31.55 -5.18 -8.94
CA THR A 505 -32.24 -6.43 -8.63
C THR A 505 -33.21 -6.20 -7.48
N GLU A 506 -34.50 -6.25 -7.79
CA GLU A 506 -35.55 -6.16 -6.79
C GLU A 506 -35.55 -7.44 -5.94
N ILE A 507 -35.33 -7.26 -4.65
CA ILE A 507 -35.47 -8.32 -3.65
C ILE A 507 -36.78 -8.03 -2.93
N PRO A 508 -37.88 -8.75 -3.26
CA PRO A 508 -39.16 -8.53 -2.63
C PRO A 508 -39.09 -8.85 -1.14
N ARG A 509 -39.88 -8.12 -0.34
CA ARG A 509 -40.05 -8.47 1.08
C ARG A 509 -40.96 -9.69 1.16
N ALA A 510 -40.57 -10.68 1.96
CA ALA A 510 -41.42 -11.83 2.22
C ALA A 510 -42.73 -11.39 2.92
N ALA A 511 -43.82 -12.07 2.62
CA ALA A 511 -45.12 -11.83 3.26
C ALA A 511 -45.12 -12.25 4.74
N THR A 512 -44.27 -13.21 5.09
CA THR A 512 -44.09 -13.70 6.46
C THR A 512 -42.82 -13.12 7.09
N SER A 513 -42.93 -12.78 8.38
CA SER A 513 -41.79 -12.39 9.20
C SER A 513 -40.77 -13.53 9.31
N SER A 514 -39.49 -13.19 9.42
CA SER A 514 -38.44 -14.18 9.66
C SER A 514 -38.56 -14.77 11.07
N GLU A 515 -38.16 -16.02 11.24
CA GLU A 515 -38.03 -16.64 12.57
C GLU A 515 -36.99 -15.89 13.43
N PHE A 516 -36.02 -15.24 12.80
CA PHE A 516 -34.92 -14.53 13.46
C PHE A 516 -35.22 -13.04 13.63
N VAL A 517 -34.55 -12.42 14.61
CA VAL A 517 -34.58 -10.95 14.82
C VAL A 517 -33.77 -10.17 13.78
N VAL A 518 -33.13 -10.89 12.85
CA VAL A 518 -32.34 -10.38 11.73
C VAL A 518 -33.00 -10.75 10.39
N ASN A 519 -32.64 -10.02 9.34
CA ASN A 519 -33.12 -10.31 8.00
C ASN A 519 -32.56 -11.66 7.50
N VAL A 520 -33.41 -12.45 6.85
CA VAL A 520 -33.02 -13.72 6.21
C VAL A 520 -33.30 -13.62 4.72
N LEU A 521 -32.28 -13.94 3.92
CA LEU A 521 -32.42 -14.08 2.47
C LEU A 521 -32.75 -15.54 2.12
N ALA A 522 -33.81 -15.75 1.35
CA ALA A 522 -34.31 -17.07 0.96
C ALA A 522 -34.78 -17.08 -0.51
N LYS A 523 -34.96 -18.26 -1.09
CA LYS A 523 -35.56 -18.41 -2.44
C LYS A 523 -37.07 -18.11 -2.40
N PRO A 524 -37.70 -17.79 -3.54
CA PRO A 524 -39.15 -17.56 -3.64
C PRO A 524 -40.00 -18.70 -3.07
N ASP A 525 -39.52 -19.93 -3.19
CA ASP A 525 -40.22 -21.15 -2.73
C ASP A 525 -40.14 -21.35 -1.20
N GLY A 526 -39.62 -20.37 -0.46
CA GLY A 526 -39.49 -20.41 1.02
C GLY A 526 -38.36 -21.28 1.54
N THR A 527 -37.71 -22.09 0.68
CA THR A 527 -36.49 -22.81 1.05
C THR A 527 -35.35 -21.85 1.32
N LEU A 528 -34.66 -22.04 2.46
CA LEU A 528 -33.38 -21.40 2.73
C LEU A 528 -32.44 -21.72 1.56
N LEU A 529 -31.80 -20.67 1.04
CA LEU A 529 -30.98 -20.71 -0.18
C LEU A 529 -29.97 -21.84 -0.15
#